data_AF-A0A060SXA3-F1
#
_entry.id   AF-A0A060SXA3-F1
#
_cell.length_a   1.000
_cell.length_b   1.000
_cell.length_c   1.000
_cell.angle_alpha   90.00
_cell.angle_beta   90.00
_cell.angle_gamma   90.00
#
_symmetry.space_group_name_H-M   'P 1'
#
loop_
_entity.id
_entity.type
_entity.pdbx_description
1 polymer ?
#
loop_
_entity_poly.entity_id
_entity_poly.type
_entity_poly.pdbx_seq_one_letter_code
_entity_poly.pdbx_strand_id
1 'polypeptide(L)'
;MCARMPNLRVLKLEMGHRPGTKRQRLWPKDWDGSFPWRDLHTLAVTYPDPDDEVYAHLPDTLHTLTVRCHPRHYIFMNEQDCQFITRLTGWTSPILTSTEMLTILRRYPTPNRLRDLDLEFMSDGLHADLELLRHISAAFPGLTFLQILGYARLPDEPTLSTVGSLCSSVWVYS
;
A
#
# COMPACT_ATOMS: atom_id res chain seq x y z
N MET A 1 9.60 -18.65 1.31
CA MET A 1 10.75 -18.53 0.39
C MET A 1 11.92 -17.73 0.99
N CYS A 2 11.68 -16.64 1.73
CA CYS A 2 12.76 -15.77 2.21
C CYS A 2 13.26 -16.07 3.65
N ALA A 3 12.76 -17.11 4.34
CA ALA A 3 13.14 -17.47 5.71
C ALA A 3 14.62 -17.89 5.89
N ARG A 4 15.35 -18.12 4.79
CA ARG A 4 16.78 -18.47 4.80
C ARG A 4 17.72 -17.26 4.77
N MET A 5 17.18 -16.05 4.92
CA MET A 5 17.94 -14.79 4.94
C MET A 5 17.81 -14.11 6.31
N PRO A 6 18.43 -14.64 7.38
CA PRO A 6 18.24 -14.14 8.73
C PRO A 6 18.75 -12.70 8.92
N ASN A 7 19.77 -12.30 8.16
CA ASN A 7 20.36 -10.96 8.22
C ASN A 7 19.66 -9.95 7.27
N LEU A 8 18.48 -10.28 6.76
CA LEU A 8 17.76 -9.43 5.81
C LEU A 8 17.27 -8.15 6.52
N ARG A 9 17.83 -7.01 6.12
CA ARG A 9 17.49 -5.69 6.67
C ARG A 9 16.54 -4.87 5.80
N VAL A 10 16.53 -5.15 4.50
CA VAL A 10 15.72 -4.42 3.52
C VAL A 10 15.03 -5.43 2.63
N LEU A 11 13.70 -5.38 2.59
CA LEU A 11 12.88 -6.15 1.66
C LEU A 11 12.02 -5.18 0.86
N LYS A 12 12.23 -5.14 -0.45
CA LYS A 12 11.41 -4.37 -1.38
C LYS A 12 10.86 -5.30 -2.45
N LEU A 13 9.54 -5.42 -2.49
CA LEU A 13 8.80 -6.21 -3.45
C LEU A 13 7.95 -5.26 -4.29
N GLU A 14 8.61 -4.61 -5.24
CA GLU A 14 8.01 -3.63 -6.15
C GLU A 14 7.76 -4.28 -7.51
N MET A 15 6.57 -4.87 -7.68
CA MET A 15 6.23 -5.68 -8.84
C MET A 15 5.11 -5.03 -9.64
N GLY A 16 5.26 -5.01 -10.96
CA GLY A 16 4.18 -4.68 -11.89
C GLY A 16 3.04 -5.68 -11.76
N HIS A 17 1.80 -5.19 -11.67
CA HIS A 17 0.63 -6.05 -11.55
C HIS A 17 0.00 -6.32 -12.91
N ARG A 18 -0.46 -7.55 -13.17
CA ARG A 18 -1.27 -7.90 -14.34
C ARG A 18 -2.67 -8.32 -13.91
N PRO A 19 -3.72 -8.14 -14.74
CA PRO A 19 -5.06 -8.64 -14.42
C PRO A 19 -5.05 -10.10 -13.98
N GLY A 20 -5.71 -10.39 -12.86
CA GLY A 20 -5.76 -11.74 -12.27
C GLY A 20 -4.58 -12.11 -11.37
N THR A 21 -3.60 -11.23 -11.19
CA THR A 21 -2.53 -11.45 -10.20
C THR A 21 -3.10 -11.38 -8.79
N LYS A 22 -2.71 -12.31 -7.91
CA LYS A 22 -3.18 -12.33 -6.52
C LYS A 22 -2.48 -11.24 -5.70
N ARG A 23 -3.10 -10.83 -4.59
CA ARG A 23 -2.48 -9.95 -3.60
C ARG A 23 -1.21 -10.59 -3.05
N GLN A 24 -0.23 -9.77 -2.71
CA GLN A 24 1.04 -10.26 -2.18
C GLN A 24 0.87 -10.72 -0.73
N ARG A 25 1.21 -11.99 -0.48
CA ARG A 25 1.34 -12.57 0.86
C ARG A 25 2.78 -12.96 1.13
N LEU A 26 3.35 -12.40 2.19
CA LEU A 26 4.69 -12.64 2.70
C LEU A 26 4.69 -13.69 3.80
N TRP A 27 3.62 -13.76 4.61
CA TRP A 27 3.50 -14.82 5.60
C TRP A 27 3.27 -16.16 4.91
N PRO A 28 4.11 -17.17 5.18
CA PRO A 28 3.91 -18.47 4.58
C PRO A 28 2.62 -19.10 5.11
N LYS A 29 1.87 -19.73 4.21
CA LYS A 29 0.72 -20.55 4.60
C LYS A 29 1.20 -21.67 5.53
N ASP A 30 0.46 -21.90 6.61
CA ASP A 30 0.75 -22.95 7.60
C ASP A 30 2.07 -22.75 8.39
N TRP A 31 2.59 -21.51 8.46
CA TRP A 31 3.72 -21.16 9.32
C TRP A 31 3.24 -20.75 10.71
N ASP A 32 3.65 -21.52 11.71
CA ASP A 32 3.43 -21.32 13.15
C ASP A 32 4.63 -20.66 13.87
N GLY A 33 5.72 -20.43 13.13
CA GLY A 33 6.96 -19.88 13.67
C GLY A 33 6.95 -18.35 13.83
N SER A 34 8.00 -17.83 14.48
CA SER A 34 8.24 -16.39 14.56
C SER A 34 8.51 -15.77 13.18
N PHE A 35 8.32 -14.45 13.05
CA PHE A 35 8.69 -13.71 11.84
C PHE A 35 10.15 -13.97 11.43
N PRO A 36 10.40 -14.31 10.15
CA PRO A 36 11.71 -14.79 9.73
C PRO A 36 12.81 -13.72 9.66
N TRP A 37 12.48 -12.44 9.52
CA TRP A 37 13.45 -11.35 9.33
C TRP A 37 13.51 -10.46 10.58
N ARG A 38 14.12 -10.97 11.65
CA ARG A 38 14.17 -10.28 12.94
C ARG A 38 14.90 -8.93 12.90
N ASP A 39 15.85 -8.78 11.97
CA ASP A 39 16.62 -7.54 11.77
C ASP A 39 16.08 -6.67 10.63
N LEU A 40 14.81 -6.83 10.22
CA LEU A 40 14.24 -6.05 9.13
C LEU A 40 14.07 -4.58 9.53
N HIS A 41 14.64 -3.66 8.76
CA HIS A 41 14.58 -2.22 8.96
C HIS A 41 13.66 -1.51 7.96
N THR A 42 13.56 -2.04 6.74
CA THR A 42 12.74 -1.46 5.66
C THR A 42 11.90 -2.54 4.99
N LEU A 43 10.61 -2.28 4.88
CA LEU A 43 9.66 -3.11 4.15
C LEU A 43 8.92 -2.26 3.11
N ALA A 44 9.04 -2.61 1.84
CA ALA A 44 8.21 -2.06 0.76
C ALA A 44 7.48 -3.19 0.04
N VAL A 45 6.16 -3.10 -0.06
CA VAL A 45 5.33 -4.13 -0.69
C VAL A 45 4.32 -3.49 -1.64
N THR A 46 4.22 -4.07 -2.83
CA THR A 46 3.25 -3.63 -3.84
C THR A 46 1.97 -4.43 -3.77
N TYR A 47 0.84 -3.72 -3.66
CA TYR A 47 -0.49 -4.33 -3.57
C TYR A 47 -0.57 -5.54 -2.62
N PRO A 48 -0.25 -5.34 -1.32
CA PRO A 48 -0.26 -6.43 -0.36
C PRO A 48 -1.69 -6.91 -0.05
N ASP A 49 -1.76 -8.10 0.53
CA ASP A 49 -2.97 -8.59 1.14
C ASP A 49 -3.14 -7.95 2.54
N PRO A 50 -4.21 -7.19 2.80
CA PRO A 50 -4.40 -6.54 4.10
C PRO A 50 -4.57 -7.55 5.24
N ASP A 51 -4.99 -8.77 4.92
CA ASP A 51 -5.20 -9.85 5.88
C ASP A 51 -3.93 -10.70 6.09
N ASP A 52 -2.80 -10.33 5.49
CA ASP A 52 -1.54 -11.04 5.68
C ASP A 52 -1.04 -10.95 7.14
N GLU A 53 -0.83 -12.11 7.76
CA GLU A 53 -0.32 -12.24 9.13
C GLU A 53 1.05 -11.59 9.32
N VAL A 54 1.76 -11.31 8.22
CA VAL A 54 3.04 -10.59 8.24
C VAL A 54 2.94 -9.29 9.04
N TYR A 55 1.84 -8.55 8.90
CA TYR A 55 1.67 -7.22 9.51
C TYR A 55 1.48 -7.28 11.03
N ALA A 56 1.01 -8.41 11.56
CA ALA A 56 0.89 -8.66 13.00
C ALA A 56 2.21 -9.07 13.65
N HIS A 57 3.22 -9.41 12.85
CA HIS A 57 4.48 -10.02 13.33
C HIS A 57 5.73 -9.24 12.90
N LEU A 58 5.58 -8.02 12.39
CA LEU A 58 6.72 -7.19 12.01
C LEU A 58 7.63 -6.91 13.23
N PRO A 59 8.95 -6.90 13.04
CA PRO A 59 9.89 -6.75 14.14
C PRO A 59 9.95 -5.30 14.62
N ASP A 60 10.37 -5.12 15.87
CA ASP A 60 10.57 -3.80 16.48
C ASP A 60 11.74 -3.02 15.86
N THR A 61 12.60 -3.69 15.10
CA THR A 61 13.68 -3.10 14.29
C THR A 61 13.17 -2.43 13.02
N LEU A 62 11.88 -2.53 12.68
CA LEU A 62 11.35 -1.95 11.45
C LEU A 62 11.12 -0.45 11.63
N HIS A 63 11.81 0.35 10.79
CA HIS A 63 11.79 1.81 10.83
C HIS A 63 11.05 2.43 9.65
N THR A 64 11.01 1.73 8.50
CA THR A 64 10.40 2.23 7.27
C THR A 64 9.38 1.23 6.72
N LEU A 65 8.15 1.70 6.53
CA LEU A 65 7.08 0.94 5.89
C LEU A 65 6.56 1.70 4.67
N THR A 66 6.55 1.01 3.53
CA THR A 66 6.07 1.55 2.26
C THR A 66 5.02 0.61 1.68
N VAL A 67 3.78 1.09 1.57
CA VAL A 67 2.66 0.36 0.96
C VAL A 67 2.14 1.17 -0.20
N ARG A 68 2.59 0.82 -1.40
CA ARG A 68 2.32 1.56 -2.64
C ARG A 68 2.21 0.66 -3.85
N CYS A 69 1.67 1.13 -4.97
CA CYS A 69 1.70 0.34 -6.20
C CYS A 69 2.95 0.60 -7.04
N HIS A 70 3.21 -0.31 -7.99
CA HIS A 70 4.24 -0.16 -9.00
C HIS A 70 3.71 -0.68 -10.35
N PRO A 71 3.82 0.10 -11.44
CA PRO A 71 4.14 1.52 -11.48
C PRO A 71 3.12 2.37 -10.69
N ARG A 72 3.47 3.62 -10.39
CA ARG A 72 2.64 4.53 -9.56
C ARG A 72 1.26 4.77 -10.18
N HIS A 73 0.24 4.89 -9.34
CA HIS A 73 -1.15 4.93 -9.80
C HIS A 73 -1.43 6.17 -10.65
N TYR A 74 -0.80 7.29 -10.33
CA TYR A 74 -0.96 8.53 -11.11
C TYR A 74 -0.58 8.36 -12.59
N ILE A 75 0.27 7.38 -12.94
CA ILE A 75 0.64 7.12 -14.33
C ILE A 75 -0.55 6.52 -15.10
N PHE A 76 -1.46 5.84 -14.41
CA PHE A 76 -2.66 5.24 -14.99
C PHE A 76 -3.87 6.18 -14.96
N MET A 77 -3.74 7.39 -14.40
CA MET A 77 -4.81 8.38 -14.36
C MET A 77 -5.03 9.09 -15.70
N ASN A 78 -4.01 9.16 -16.54
CA ASN A 78 -4.15 9.63 -17.92
C ASN A 78 -4.55 8.44 -18.81
N GLU A 79 -5.63 8.60 -19.59
CA GLU A 79 -6.14 7.52 -20.45
C GLU A 79 -5.12 7.07 -21.50
N GLN A 80 -4.41 8.02 -22.14
CA GLN A 80 -3.41 7.71 -23.17
C GLN A 80 -2.23 6.95 -22.58
N ASP A 81 -1.72 7.40 -21.43
CA ASP A 81 -0.62 6.73 -20.73
C ASP A 81 -1.03 5.34 -20.23
N CYS A 82 -2.23 5.23 -19.66
CA CYS A 82 -2.82 3.97 -19.23
C CYS A 82 -2.95 2.98 -20.39
N GLN A 83 -3.50 3.40 -21.52
CA GLN A 83 -3.61 2.57 -22.72
C GLN A 83 -2.24 2.17 -23.26
N PHE A 84 -1.29 3.10 -23.30
CA PHE A 84 0.07 2.83 -23.78
C PHE A 84 0.76 1.78 -22.91
N ILE A 85 0.78 1.97 -21.59
CA ILE A 85 1.41 1.03 -20.64
C ILE A 85 0.71 -0.32 -20.67
N THR A 86 -0.62 -0.34 -20.63
CA THR A 86 -1.38 -1.59 -20.64
C THR A 86 -1.10 -2.39 -21.91
N ARG A 87 -1.01 -1.74 -23.08
CA ARG A 87 -0.67 -2.41 -24.35
C ARG A 87 0.77 -2.91 -24.37
N LEU A 88 1.71 -2.15 -23.80
CA LEU A 88 3.14 -2.48 -23.85
C LEU A 88 3.54 -3.58 -22.85
N THR A 89 2.96 -3.57 -21.65
CA THR A 89 3.41 -4.42 -20.52
C THR A 89 2.35 -5.41 -20.02
N GLY A 90 1.08 -5.15 -20.35
CA GLY A 90 -0.08 -5.81 -19.76
C GLY A 90 -0.35 -5.38 -18.31
N TRP A 91 0.29 -4.32 -17.82
CA TRP A 91 0.18 -3.93 -16.42
C TRP A 91 -1.08 -3.13 -16.10
N THR A 92 -1.53 -3.29 -14.86
CA THR A 92 -2.53 -2.45 -14.21
C THR A 92 -1.94 -1.90 -12.91
N SER A 93 -2.66 -0.95 -12.28
CA SER A 93 -2.26 -0.37 -11.00
C SER A 93 -3.36 -0.53 -9.96
N PRO A 94 -3.50 -1.72 -9.38
CA PRO A 94 -4.34 -1.88 -8.22
C PRO A 94 -3.64 -1.25 -7.00
N ILE A 95 -4.40 -0.47 -6.25
CA ILE A 95 -4.01 0.12 -4.97
C ILE A 95 -5.02 -0.31 -3.91
N LEU A 96 -4.60 -0.26 -2.65
CA LEU A 96 -5.49 -0.56 -1.53
C LEU A 96 -6.53 0.55 -1.37
N THR A 97 -7.67 0.23 -0.76
CA THR A 97 -8.56 1.28 -0.26
C THR A 97 -8.08 1.84 1.08
N SER A 98 -8.65 2.96 1.53
CA SER A 98 -8.38 3.52 2.86
C SER A 98 -8.71 2.53 3.98
N THR A 99 -9.83 1.80 3.85
CA THR A 99 -10.21 0.73 4.80
C THR A 99 -9.18 -0.40 4.83
N GLU A 100 -8.72 -0.86 3.67
CA GLU A 100 -7.72 -1.94 3.58
C GLU A 100 -6.36 -1.49 4.13
N MET A 101 -5.96 -0.26 3.85
CA MET A 101 -4.74 0.34 4.40
C MET A 101 -4.82 0.42 5.94
N LEU A 102 -5.97 0.83 6.48
CA LEU A 102 -6.19 0.89 7.92
C LEU A 102 -6.11 -0.49 8.58
N THR A 103 -6.61 -1.55 7.92
CA THR A 103 -6.46 -2.93 8.40
C THR A 103 -4.99 -3.32 8.59
N ILE A 104 -4.12 -2.98 7.63
CA ILE A 104 -2.67 -3.23 7.75
C ILE A 104 -2.10 -2.48 8.95
N LEU A 105 -2.35 -1.18 9.05
CA LEU A 105 -1.73 -0.34 10.09
C LEU A 105 -2.20 -0.71 11.50
N ARG A 106 -3.46 -1.10 11.68
CA ARG A 106 -4.00 -1.55 12.97
C ARG A 106 -3.35 -2.83 13.50
N ARG A 107 -2.77 -3.64 12.62
CA ARG A 107 -2.09 -4.89 13.00
C ARG A 107 -0.64 -4.66 13.39
N TYR A 108 -0.08 -3.48 13.12
CA TYR A 108 1.33 -3.20 13.37
C TYR A 108 1.67 -3.23 14.87
N PRO A 109 2.58 -4.11 15.33
CA PRO A 109 2.77 -4.36 16.76
C PRO A 109 3.58 -3.28 17.50
N THR A 110 4.47 -2.57 16.81
CA THR A 110 5.45 -1.67 17.45
C THR A 110 5.46 -0.26 16.84
N PRO A 111 4.32 0.43 16.80
CA PRO A 111 4.18 1.63 15.98
C PRO A 111 5.06 2.81 16.45
N ASN A 112 5.50 2.81 17.71
CA ASN A 112 6.42 3.81 18.27
C ASN A 112 7.84 3.79 17.66
N ARG A 113 8.23 2.69 16.98
CA ARG A 113 9.56 2.55 16.37
C ARG A 113 9.60 2.99 14.92
N LEU A 114 8.44 3.04 14.27
CA LEU A 114 8.33 3.43 12.87
C LEU A 114 8.65 4.92 12.72
N ARG A 115 9.51 5.25 11.76
CA ARG A 115 10.00 6.61 11.47
C ARG A 115 9.50 7.11 10.13
N ASP A 116 9.43 6.23 9.13
CA ASP A 116 9.05 6.57 7.77
C ASP A 116 7.84 5.76 7.34
N LEU A 117 6.79 6.45 6.90
CA LEU A 117 5.58 5.85 6.38
C LEU A 117 5.24 6.46 5.01
N ASP A 118 5.20 5.63 3.97
CA ASP A 118 4.81 6.03 2.60
C ASP A 118 3.64 5.18 2.11
N LEU A 119 2.49 5.83 1.90
CA LEU A 119 1.22 5.19 1.59
C LEU A 119 0.64 5.69 0.28
N GLU A 120 0.04 4.76 -0.47
CA GLU A 120 -0.76 5.05 -1.65
C GLU A 120 -2.09 4.29 -1.57
N PHE A 121 -3.22 4.99 -1.62
CA PHE A 121 -4.54 4.37 -1.48
C PHE A 121 -5.64 5.05 -2.31
N MET A 122 -6.68 4.29 -2.62
CA MET A 122 -7.95 4.75 -3.20
C MET A 122 -8.92 5.07 -2.06
N SER A 123 -9.47 6.28 -2.06
CA SER A 123 -10.56 6.67 -1.17
C SER A 123 -11.77 5.78 -1.43
N ASP A 124 -12.24 5.11 -0.39
CA ASP A 124 -13.51 4.38 -0.35
C ASP A 124 -14.56 5.10 0.52
N GLY A 125 -14.27 6.33 0.94
CA GLY A 125 -15.22 7.24 1.58
C GLY A 125 -14.56 8.18 2.59
N LEU A 126 -15.08 9.40 2.70
CA LEU A 126 -14.53 10.43 3.59
C LEU A 126 -14.36 9.95 5.04
N HIS A 127 -15.29 9.14 5.55
CA HIS A 127 -15.20 8.59 6.89
C HIS A 127 -14.01 7.63 7.06
N ALA A 128 -13.79 6.73 6.10
CA ALA A 128 -12.69 5.76 6.13
C ALA A 128 -11.33 6.47 5.97
N ASP A 129 -11.26 7.48 5.11
CA ASP A 129 -10.07 8.31 4.94
C ASP A 129 -9.69 9.01 6.25
N LEU A 130 -10.66 9.62 6.92
CA LEU A 130 -10.44 10.30 8.21
C LEU A 130 -10.08 9.32 9.32
N GLU A 131 -10.71 8.15 9.39
CA GLU A 131 -10.35 7.07 10.31
C GLU A 131 -8.87 6.64 10.12
N LEU A 132 -8.42 6.46 8.87
CA LEU A 132 -7.04 6.14 8.54
C LEU A 132 -6.07 7.22 9.04
N LEU A 133 -6.34 8.49 8.70
CA LEU A 133 -5.48 9.60 9.10
C LEU A 133 -5.44 9.78 10.63
N ARG A 134 -6.58 9.65 11.31
CA ARG A 134 -6.65 9.70 12.79
C ARG A 134 -5.90 8.56 13.44
N HIS A 135 -5.96 7.36 12.85
CA HIS A 135 -5.20 6.22 13.35
C HIS A 135 -3.69 6.45 13.19
N ILE A 136 -3.25 6.94 12.04
CA ILE A 136 -1.82 7.25 11.79
C ILE A 136 -1.30 8.23 12.84
N SER A 137 -1.99 9.35 13.06
CA SER A 137 -1.55 10.38 13.99
C SER A 137 -1.55 9.93 15.45
N ALA A 138 -2.48 9.05 15.84
CA ALA A 138 -2.58 8.54 17.21
C ALA A 138 -1.63 7.38 17.49
N ALA A 139 -1.49 6.43 16.56
CA ALA A 139 -0.77 5.18 16.79
C ALA A 139 0.74 5.30 16.55
N PHE A 140 1.18 6.21 15.67
CA PHE A 140 2.58 6.31 15.24
C PHE A 140 3.21 7.67 15.64
N PRO A 141 3.35 7.97 16.95
CA PRO A 141 3.89 9.25 17.41
C PRO A 141 5.39 9.42 17.11
N GLY A 142 6.07 8.36 16.68
CA GLY A 142 7.49 8.34 16.35
C GLY A 142 7.82 8.74 14.90
N LEU A 143 6.81 8.94 14.04
CA LEU A 143 7.04 9.26 12.63
C LEU A 143 7.80 10.58 12.48
N THR A 144 8.86 10.54 11.70
CA THR A 144 9.65 11.70 11.26
C THR A 144 9.44 12.00 9.79
N PHE A 145 8.92 11.05 9.03
CA PHE A 145 8.54 11.17 7.63
C PHE A 145 7.18 10.51 7.39
N LEU A 146 6.28 11.26 6.76
CA LEU A 146 4.97 10.77 6.34
C LEU A 146 4.70 11.26 4.92
N GLN A 147 4.45 10.32 4.01
CA GLN A 147 3.96 10.60 2.67
C GLN A 147 2.68 9.83 2.43
N ILE A 148 1.66 10.55 1.95
CA ILE A 148 0.36 9.97 1.61
C ILE A 148 -0.03 10.46 0.23
N LEU A 149 -0.35 9.52 -0.66
CA LEU A 149 -1.04 9.78 -1.92
C LEU A 149 -2.40 9.09 -1.89
N GLY A 150 -3.44 9.88 -1.61
CA GLY A 150 -4.84 9.45 -1.70
C GLY A 150 -5.44 9.83 -3.04
N TYR A 151 -6.16 8.89 -3.66
CA TYR A 151 -6.90 9.10 -4.90
C TYR A 151 -8.40 8.99 -4.66
N ALA A 152 -9.19 9.96 -5.09
CA ALA A 152 -10.64 9.87 -5.05
C ALA A 152 -11.18 9.50 -6.44
N ARG A 153 -12.16 8.60 -6.52
CA ARG A 153 -13.00 8.53 -7.73
C ARG A 153 -13.86 9.78 -7.74
N LEU A 154 -13.88 10.51 -8.85
CA LEU A 154 -14.93 11.50 -9.02
C LEU A 154 -16.29 10.81 -8.92
N PRO A 155 -17.29 11.45 -8.29
CA PRO A 155 -18.66 10.95 -8.40
C PRO A 155 -19.01 10.84 -9.88
N ASP A 156 -19.64 9.73 -10.27
CA ASP A 156 -20.16 9.56 -11.62
C ASP A 156 -21.03 10.78 -11.95
N GLU A 157 -20.59 11.62 -12.87
CA GLU A 157 -21.46 12.58 -13.54
C GLU A 157 -22.67 11.79 -14.07
N PRO A 158 -23.92 12.22 -13.80
CA PRO A 158 -25.10 11.49 -14.26
C PRO A 158 -25.03 11.35 -15.78
N THR A 159 -24.87 10.11 -16.21
CA THR A 159 -24.69 9.62 -17.58
C THR A 159 -25.24 10.54 -18.68
N LEU A 160 -24.35 11.22 -19.38
CA LEU A 160 -24.48 11.40 -20.83
C LEU A 160 -23.55 10.38 -21.47
N SER A 161 -24.17 9.45 -22.19
CA SER A 161 -23.53 8.34 -22.89
C SER A 161 -22.24 8.74 -23.63
N THR A 162 -21.18 7.97 -23.39
CA THR A 162 -19.92 7.95 -24.15
C THR A 162 -18.99 9.15 -23.88
N VAL A 163 -18.01 8.94 -23.00
CA VAL A 163 -16.55 9.14 -23.18
C VAL A 163 -15.92 8.91 -21.80
N GLY A 164 -14.85 8.11 -21.77
CA GLY A 164 -14.12 7.77 -20.55
C GLY A 164 -13.74 9.01 -19.75
N SER A 165 -14.18 9.07 -18.50
CA SER A 165 -13.72 10.07 -17.56
C SER A 165 -13.83 9.50 -16.16
N LEU A 166 -12.69 9.24 -15.55
CA LEU A 166 -12.55 9.31 -14.10
C LEU A 166 -11.26 10.07 -13.83
N CYS A 167 -11.38 11.40 -13.80
CA CYS A 167 -10.38 12.24 -13.15
C CYS A 167 -10.35 11.88 -11.66
N SER A 168 -9.16 11.87 -11.05
CA SER A 168 -8.99 11.75 -9.60
C SER A 168 -8.19 12.95 -9.12
N SER A 169 -8.58 13.52 -7.98
CA SER A 169 -7.82 14.58 -7.30
C SER A 169 -6.72 13.94 -6.44
N VAL A 170 -5.52 14.53 -6.45
CA VAL A 170 -4.41 14.14 -5.56
C VAL A 170 -4.38 15.09 -4.38
N TRP A 171 -4.45 14.56 -3.16
CA TRP A 171 -4.13 15.32 -1.95
C TRP A 171 -2.68 15.02 -1.57
N VAL A 172 -1.85 16.06 -1.49
CA VAL A 172 -0.49 15.98 -0.93
C VAL A 172 -0.53 16.70 0.42
N TYR A 173 -0.29 15.98 1.51
CA TYR A 173 -0.05 16.57 2.83
C TYR A 173 1.47 16.69 3.02
N SER A 174 1.98 17.92 3.11
CA SER A 174 3.39 18.28 3.38
C SER A 174 3.54 18.91 4.75
#